data_AF-A0A1H8WTM7-F1
#
_entry.id   AF-A0A1H8WTM7-F1
#
_cell.length_a   1.000
_cell.length_b   1.000
_cell.length_c   1.000
_cell.angle_alpha   90.00
_cell.angle_beta   90.00
_cell.angle_gamma   90.00
#
_symmetry.space_group_name_H-M   'P 1'
#
loop_
_entity.id
_entity.type
_entity.pdbx_description
1 polymer ?
#
loop_
_entity_poly.entity_id
_entity_poly.type
_entity_poly.pdbx_seq_one_letter_code
_entity_poly.pdbx_strand_id
1 'polypeptide(L)'
;MEIVDRCRFSLDELAYQYHEEALIPGMTAQQSLEHYTWEGIKSRYPEGLPAHVEKTIRHELALLETMKYAPYFLTVFSIVRYTDRRAFYARAAIGRQFRRLLCAPNHLNRP
;
A
#
# COMPACT_ATOMS: atom_id res chain seq x y z
N MET A 1 5.48 44.73 -16.04
CA MET A 1 4.83 43.58 -15.38
C MET A 1 4.39 42.60 -16.46
N GLU A 2 5.31 41.88 -17.10
CA GLU A 2 4.98 40.91 -18.17
C GLU A 2 5.13 39.45 -17.74
N ILE A 3 5.84 39.21 -16.63
CA ILE A 3 6.20 37.86 -16.16
C ILE A 3 5.00 37.20 -15.45
N VAL A 4 4.18 37.97 -14.73
CA VAL A 4 3.05 37.46 -13.92
C VAL A 4 1.91 36.96 -14.82
N ASP A 5 1.63 37.63 -15.95
CA ASP A 5 0.53 37.27 -16.86
C ASP A 5 0.79 35.98 -17.65
N ARG A 6 2.05 35.51 -17.70
CA ARG A 6 2.46 34.26 -18.37
C ARG A 6 2.46 33.05 -17.42
N CYS A 7 2.35 33.25 -16.11
CA CYS A 7 2.23 32.18 -15.13
C CYS A 7 0.77 31.70 -15.00
N ARG A 8 0.24 31.05 -16.04
CA ARG A 8 -1.02 30.28 -15.92
C ARG A 8 -0.71 28.92 -15.29
N PHE A 9 -0.59 28.89 -13.97
CA PHE A 9 -0.54 27.66 -13.21
C PHE A 9 -1.96 27.29 -12.80
N SER A 10 -2.45 26.13 -13.24
CA SER A 10 -3.68 25.54 -12.70
C SER A 10 -3.32 24.36 -11.81
N LEU A 11 -3.88 24.33 -10.60
CA LEU A 11 -3.79 23.16 -9.72
C LEU A 11 -4.44 21.92 -10.33
N ASP A 12 -5.31 22.09 -11.34
CA ASP A 12 -5.95 20.99 -12.06
C ASP A 12 -4.96 20.19 -12.94
N GLU A 13 -3.77 20.72 -13.20
CA GLU A 13 -2.70 20.04 -13.94
C GLU A 13 -1.90 19.06 -13.06
N LEU A 14 -2.22 18.97 -11.76
CA LEU A 14 -1.55 18.07 -10.82
C LEU A 14 -2.06 16.62 -10.99
N ALA A 15 -1.70 15.98 -12.10
CA ALA A 15 -1.97 14.57 -12.31
C ALA A 15 -1.01 13.70 -11.47
N TYR A 16 -1.57 12.87 -10.57
CA TYR A 16 -0.78 11.90 -9.82
C TYR A 16 -0.24 10.81 -10.75
N GLN A 17 1.06 10.87 -11.06
CA GLN A 17 1.77 9.81 -11.77
C GLN A 17 2.45 8.87 -10.77
N TYR A 18 2.00 7.63 -10.75
CA TYR A 18 2.56 6.57 -9.90
C TYR A 18 3.51 5.70 -10.71
N HIS A 19 4.63 5.30 -10.10
CA HIS A 19 5.68 4.53 -10.77
C HIS A 19 5.28 3.04 -10.84
N GLU A 20 5.58 2.40 -11.97
CA GLU A 20 5.18 1.01 -12.28
C GLU A 20 6.06 -0.07 -11.62
N GLU A 21 7.09 0.32 -10.86
CA GLU A 21 8.16 -0.57 -10.36
C GLU A 21 7.67 -1.74 -9.51
N ALA A 22 6.50 -1.60 -8.87
CA ALA A 22 5.88 -2.62 -8.04
C ALA A 22 4.77 -3.41 -8.75
N LEU A 23 4.57 -3.23 -10.06
CA LEU A 23 3.63 -4.06 -10.81
C LEU A 23 4.22 -5.44 -11.07
N ILE A 24 3.37 -6.46 -10.96
CA ILE A 24 3.71 -7.80 -11.41
C ILE A 24 3.47 -7.85 -12.92
N PRO A 25 4.43 -8.32 -13.74
CA PRO A 25 4.26 -8.40 -15.19
C PRO A 25 2.98 -9.14 -15.58
N GLY A 26 2.17 -8.53 -16.44
CA GLY A 26 0.90 -9.09 -16.90
C GLY A 26 -0.27 -8.94 -15.91
N MET A 27 -0.08 -8.27 -14.77
CA MET A 27 -1.13 -7.96 -13.81
C MET A 27 -1.46 -6.48 -13.78
N THR A 28 -2.73 -6.16 -13.51
CA THR A 28 -3.15 -4.80 -13.16
C THR A 28 -2.56 -4.37 -11.81
N ALA A 29 -2.63 -3.07 -11.50
CA ALA A 29 -2.24 -2.55 -10.19
C ALA A 29 -3.04 -3.19 -9.05
N GLN A 30 -4.35 -3.37 -9.23
CA GLN A 30 -5.19 -4.03 -8.24
C GLN A 30 -4.78 -5.48 -8.02
N GLN A 31 -4.58 -6.26 -9.08
CA GLN A 31 -4.15 -7.65 -8.98
C GLN A 31 -2.77 -7.78 -8.31
N SER A 32 -1.83 -6.88 -8.64
CA SER A 32 -0.51 -6.86 -8.01
C SER A 32 -0.63 -6.55 -6.50
N LEU A 33 -1.46 -5.58 -6.13
CA LEU A 33 -1.72 -5.24 -4.73
C LEU A 33 -2.32 -6.40 -3.95
N GLU A 34 -3.31 -7.09 -4.53
CA GLU A 34 -3.92 -8.28 -3.95
C GLU A 34 -2.90 -9.38 -3.75
N HIS A 35 -2.08 -9.66 -4.77
CA HIS A 35 -1.03 -10.66 -4.69
C HIS A 35 -0.09 -10.39 -3.50
N TYR A 36 0.45 -9.17 -3.38
CA TYR A 36 1.33 -8.83 -2.26
C TYR A 36 0.65 -8.84 -0.90
N THR A 37 -0.64 -8.49 -0.85
CA THR A 37 -1.46 -8.56 0.36
C THR A 37 -1.60 -10.01 0.84
N TRP A 38 -1.94 -10.93 -0.05
CA TRP A 38 -2.08 -12.36 0.29
C TRP A 38 -0.74 -13.01 0.65
N GLU A 39 0.36 -12.64 -0.02
CA GLU A 39 1.70 -13.07 0.37
C GLU A 39 2.07 -12.59 1.79
N GLY A 40 1.73 -11.36 2.14
CA GLY A 40 1.97 -10.82 3.47
C GLY A 40 1.17 -11.47 4.58
N ILE A 41 -0.08 -11.79 4.29
CA ILE A 41 -0.97 -12.49 5.19
C ILE A 41 -0.36 -13.84 5.59
N LYS A 42 0.20 -14.61 4.65
CA LYS A 42 0.86 -15.89 4.95
C LYS A 42 2.00 -15.72 5.97
N SER A 43 2.79 -14.66 5.83
CA SER A 43 3.87 -14.37 6.78
C SER A 43 3.38 -13.85 8.13
N ARG A 44 2.25 -13.13 8.17
CA ARG A 44 1.70 -12.53 9.39
C ARG A 44 0.85 -13.50 10.22
N TYR A 45 0.17 -14.42 9.53
CA TYR A 45 -0.76 -15.39 10.11
C TYR A 45 -0.33 -16.82 9.75
N PRO A 46 0.85 -17.29 10.22
CA PRO A 46 1.35 -18.62 9.88
C PRO A 46 0.45 -19.76 10.37
N GLU A 47 -0.35 -19.51 11.41
CA GLU A 47 -1.31 -20.45 12.00
C GLU A 47 -2.72 -20.33 11.40
N GLY A 48 -2.90 -19.47 10.40
CA GLY A 48 -4.18 -19.23 9.75
C GLY A 48 -4.76 -17.84 10.01
N LEU A 49 -5.44 -17.31 8.99
CA LEU A 49 -6.08 -16.00 9.02
C LEU A 49 -7.46 -16.08 9.70
N PRO A 50 -7.74 -15.31 10.77
CA PRO A 50 -9.07 -15.29 11.36
C PRO A 50 -10.12 -14.77 10.37
N ALA A 51 -11.28 -15.41 10.31
CA ALA A 51 -12.33 -15.12 9.31
C ALA A 51 -12.81 -13.65 9.30
N HIS A 52 -12.86 -13.00 10.48
CA HIS A 52 -13.24 -11.58 10.57
C HIS A 52 -12.19 -10.65 9.95
N VAL A 53 -10.91 -11.02 10.02
CA VAL A 53 -9.80 -10.27 9.41
C VAL A 53 -9.85 -10.45 7.91
N GLU A 54 -10.06 -11.68 7.41
CA GLU A 54 -10.22 -11.95 5.98
C GLU A 54 -11.35 -11.13 5.37
N LYS A 55 -12.52 -11.10 6.02
CA LYS A 55 -13.66 -10.30 5.58
C LYS A 55 -13.31 -8.81 5.48
N THR A 56 -12.54 -8.30 6.45
CA THR A 56 -12.10 -6.90 6.47
C THR A 56 -11.16 -6.62 5.30
N ILE A 57 -10.14 -7.46 5.10
CA ILE A 57 -9.18 -7.32 4.00
C ILE A 57 -9.89 -7.31 2.64
N ARG A 58 -10.81 -8.25 2.41
CA ARG A 58 -11.58 -8.32 1.15
C ARG A 58 -12.41 -7.06 0.92
N HIS A 59 -13.05 -6.55 1.97
CA HIS A 59 -13.83 -5.32 1.87
C HIS A 59 -12.94 -4.11 1.52
N GLU A 60 -11.77 -4.00 2.14
CA GLU A 60 -10.85 -2.90 1.88
C GLU A 60 -10.23 -2.98 0.48
N LEU A 61 -9.83 -4.17 0.02
CA LEU A 61 -9.34 -4.36 -1.35
C LEU A 61 -10.38 -3.93 -2.40
N ALA A 62 -11.66 -4.24 -2.18
CA ALA A 62 -12.75 -3.80 -3.05
C ALA A 62 -12.95 -2.27 -3.03
N LEU A 63 -12.77 -1.64 -1.86
CA LEU A 63 -12.78 -0.17 -1.75
C LEU A 63 -11.61 0.46 -2.51
N LEU A 64 -10.41 -0.10 -2.38
CA LEU A 64 -9.21 0.38 -3.08
C LEU A 64 -9.35 0.27 -4.60
N GLU A 65 -9.98 -0.81 -5.08
CA GLU A 65 -10.31 -0.99 -6.49
C GLU A 65 -11.30 0.09 -6.96
N THR A 66 -12.39 0.28 -6.21
CA THR A 66 -13.43 1.27 -6.53
C THR A 66 -12.84 2.68 -6.61
N MET A 67 -11.95 3.03 -5.70
CA MET A 67 -11.29 4.33 -5.67
C MET A 67 -10.11 4.44 -6.64
N LYS A 68 -9.66 3.33 -7.24
CA LYS A 68 -8.45 3.23 -8.08
C LYS A 68 -7.16 3.64 -7.36
N TYR A 69 -7.04 3.30 -6.08
CA TYR A 69 -5.88 3.66 -5.23
C TYR A 69 -4.75 2.63 -5.23
N ALA A 70 -4.91 1.48 -5.91
CA ALA A 70 -3.86 0.46 -5.94
C ALA A 70 -2.46 0.98 -6.36
N PRO A 71 -2.32 1.85 -7.39
CA PRO A 71 -1.02 2.40 -7.77
C PRO A 71 -0.32 3.19 -6.65
N TYR A 72 -1.09 3.92 -5.84
CA TYR A 72 -0.56 4.64 -4.67
C TYR A 72 0.06 3.66 -3.66
N PHE A 73 -0.66 2.59 -3.31
CA PHE A 73 -0.17 1.60 -2.36
C PHE A 73 1.04 0.82 -2.88
N LEU A 74 1.08 0.53 -4.18
CA LEU A 74 2.23 -0.11 -4.83
C LEU A 74 3.47 0.80 -4.87
N THR A 75 3.29 2.11 -5.01
CA THR A 75 4.40 3.07 -4.93
C THR A 75 4.98 3.12 -3.52
N VAL A 76 4.13 3.20 -2.50
CA VAL A 76 4.61 3.17 -1.09
C VAL A 76 5.27 1.82 -0.80
N PHE A 77 4.73 0.73 -1.32
CA PHE A 77 5.32 -0.59 -1.21
C PHE A 77 6.72 -0.67 -1.81
N SER A 78 6.95 -0.15 -3.03
CA SER A 78 8.27 -0.18 -3.66
C SER A 78 9.28 0.53 -2.77
N ILE A 79 8.96 1.75 -2.31
CA ILE A 79 9.82 2.54 -1.42
C ILE A 79 10.17 1.78 -0.13
N VAL A 80 9.17 1.20 0.55
CA VAL A 80 9.38 0.55 1.85
C VAL A 80 10.13 -0.78 1.71
N ARG A 81 9.89 -1.57 0.64
CA ARG A 81 10.61 -2.84 0.42
C ARG A 81 12.13 -2.70 0.37
N TYR A 82 12.63 -1.56 -0.13
CA TYR A 82 14.06 -1.27 -0.14
C TYR A 82 14.64 -1.02 1.26
N THR A 83 13.80 -0.59 2.22
CA THR A 83 14.22 -0.27 3.58
C THR A 83 13.99 -1.40 4.58
N ASP A 84 12.92 -2.19 4.41
CA ASP A 84 12.63 -3.36 5.24
C ASP A 84 11.80 -4.37 4.44
N ARG A 85 12.43 -5.51 4.12
CA ARG A 85 11.82 -6.58 3.33
C ARG A 85 10.65 -7.27 4.02
N ARG A 86 10.34 -7.06 5.31
CA ARG A 86 9.24 -7.77 6.01
C ARG A 86 8.09 -6.85 6.45
N ALA A 87 8.30 -5.55 6.50
CA ALA A 87 7.40 -4.64 7.22
C ALA A 87 6.10 -4.26 6.50
N PHE A 88 5.98 -4.44 5.18
CA PHE A 88 4.85 -3.86 4.43
C PHE A 88 3.72 -4.84 4.08
N TYR A 89 4.01 -6.12 3.83
CA TYR A 89 3.06 -7.00 3.17
C TYR A 89 1.74 -7.23 3.94
N ALA A 90 1.72 -7.02 5.26
CA ALA A 90 0.50 -7.08 6.08
C ALA A 90 -0.03 -5.70 6.51
N ARG A 91 0.64 -4.61 6.09
CA ARG A 91 0.42 -3.24 6.55
C ARG A 91 -0.46 -2.40 5.61
N ALA A 92 -0.60 -2.82 4.35
CA ALA A 92 -1.36 -2.11 3.32
C ALA A 92 -2.88 -2.33 3.36
N ALA A 93 -3.35 -3.45 3.92
CA ALA A 93 -4.74 -3.88 3.81
C ALA A 93 -5.61 -3.55 5.05
N ILE A 94 -5.26 -2.54 5.85
CA ILE A 94 -6.04 -2.17 7.05
C ILE A 94 -6.18 -0.64 7.21
N GLY A 95 -7.02 -0.03 6.39
CA GLY A 95 -7.63 1.27 6.58
C GLY A 95 -8.64 1.29 7.72
N ARG A 96 -8.12 1.35 8.96
CA ARG A 96 -8.68 2.07 10.14
C ARG A 96 -7.75 2.03 11.37
N GLN A 97 -6.65 1.26 11.34
CA GLN A 97 -5.71 1.09 12.48
C GLN A 97 -4.25 1.45 12.18
N PHE A 98 -3.97 2.23 11.13
CA PHE A 98 -2.62 2.63 10.72
C PHE A 98 -1.76 3.31 11.82
N ARG A 99 -2.35 3.62 12.99
CA ARG A 99 -1.75 4.41 14.07
C ARG A 99 -1.17 3.62 15.26
N ARG A 100 -1.39 2.30 15.42
CA ARG A 100 -0.97 1.58 16.65
C ARG A 100 0.23 0.64 16.52
N LEU A 101 0.79 0.43 15.33
CA LEU A 101 1.82 -0.59 15.10
C LEU A 101 3.18 -0.07 14.57
N LEU A 102 3.36 1.25 14.51
CA LEU A 102 4.69 1.85 14.29
C LEU A 102 5.51 2.02 15.59
N CYS A 103 4.92 1.77 16.77
CA CYS A 103 5.55 2.00 18.07
C CYS A 103 5.40 0.84 19.07
N ALA A 104 5.30 -0.41 18.63
CA ALA A 104 5.48 -1.55 19.52
C ALA A 104 6.91 -2.08 19.36
N PRO A 105 7.82 -1.84 20.32
CA PRO A 105 9.15 -2.44 20.27
C PRO A 105 8.99 -3.96 20.29
N ASN A 106 9.58 -4.63 19.30
CA ASN A 106 9.73 -6.07 19.32
C ASN A 106 10.46 -6.48 20.61
N HIS A 107 9.73 -7.11 21.53
CA HIS A 107 10.29 -8.06 22.47
C HIS A 107 10.75 -9.29 21.67
N LEU A 108 11.87 -9.14 20.97
CA LEU A 108 12.66 -10.25 20.45
C LEU A 108 13.99 -10.21 21.19
N ASN A 109 14.02 -11.04 22.23
CA ASN A 109 15.17 -11.75 22.76
C ASN A 109 16.35 -11.73 21.77
N ARG A 110 17.37 -10.91 22.04
CA ARG A 110 18.74 -11.14 21.58
C ARG A 110 19.48 -11.83 22.74
N PRO A 111 20.42 -12.76 22.46
CA PRO A 111 21.29 -13.29 23.50
C PRO A 111 22.08 -12.18 24.18
#